data_AF-A0A3A6PBW2-F1
#
_entry.id   AF-A0A3A6PBW2-F1
#
_cell.length_a   1.000
_cell.length_b   1.000
_cell.length_c   1.000
_cell.angle_alpha   90.00
_cell.angle_beta   90.00
_cell.angle_gamma   90.00
#
_symmetry.space_group_name_H-M   'P 1'
#
loop_
_entity.id
_entity.type
_entity.pdbx_description
1 polymer ?
#
loop_
_entity_poly.entity_id
_entity_poly.type
_entity_poly.pdbx_seq_one_letter_code
_entity_poly.pdbx_strand_id
1 'polypeptide(L)' 'MRDKYCLYRIEQLGRQRDVCHIYNNMTDRQLHLDCYKKGLLQETETILAETDGHGRWFERL' A
#
# COMPACT_ATOMS: atom_id res chain seq x y z
N MET A 1 -10.25 -13.04 -3.84
CA MET A 1 -11.37 -12.08 -4.04
C MET A 1 -11.52 -11.05 -2.91
N ARG A 2 -10.84 -11.19 -1.76
CA ARG A 2 -11.01 -10.29 -0.60
C ARG A 2 -10.16 -9.00 -0.68
N ASP A 3 -9.00 -9.06 -1.33
CA ASP A 3 -8.04 -7.93 -1.40
C ASP A 3 -8.56 -6.75 -2.24
N LYS A 4 -9.35 -7.04 -3.29
CA LYS A 4 -9.96 -6.00 -4.14
C LYS A 4 -10.91 -5.08 -3.35
N TYR A 5 -11.51 -5.56 -2.26
CA TYR A 5 -12.44 -4.76 -1.48
C TYR A 5 -11.71 -3.70 -0.63
N CYS A 6 -10.50 -4.02 -0.14
CA CYS A 6 -9.74 -3.09 0.68
C CYS A 6 -9.26 -1.90 -0.17
N LEU A 7 -8.63 -2.18 -1.31
CA LEU A 7 -8.16 -1.14 -2.25
C LEU A 7 -9.32 -0.29 -2.77
N TYR A 8 -10.46 -0.90 -3.11
CA TYR A 8 -11.65 -0.17 -3.52
C TYR A 8 -12.14 0.80 -2.43
N ARG A 9 -12.14 0.37 -1.16
CA ARG A 9 -12.54 1.24 -0.05
C ARG A 9 -11.56 2.40 0.14
N ILE A 10 -10.26 2.15 0.05
CA ILE A 10 -9.24 3.20 0.11
C ILE A 10 -9.47 4.23 -1.00
N GLU A 11 -9.75 3.79 -2.23
CA GLU A 11 -10.08 4.70 -3.33
C GLU A 11 -11.33 5.54 -3.04
N GLN A 12 -12.42 4.93 -2.55
CA GLN A 12 -13.64 5.68 -2.20
C GLN A 12 -13.38 6.73 -1.12
N LEU A 13 -12.53 6.39 -0.13
CA LEU A 13 -12.14 7.33 0.92
C LEU A 13 -11.24 8.44 0.37
N GLY A 14 -10.29 8.11 -0.49
CA GLY A 14 -9.36 9.04 -1.14
C GLY A 14 -10.04 10.07 -2.04
N ARG A 15 -11.21 9.76 -2.59
CA ARG A 15 -12.05 10.71 -3.33
C ARG A 15 -12.74 11.75 -2.43
N GLN A 16 -12.90 11.45 -1.14
CA GLN A 16 -13.62 12.31 -0.18
C GLN A 16 -12.69 13.09 0.75
N ARG A 17 -11.50 12.54 1.04
CA ARG A 17 -10.51 13.16 1.92
C ARG A 17 -9.11 12.72 1.53
N ASP A 18 -8.11 13.44 2.03
CA ASP A 18 -6.72 13.03 1.83
C ASP A 18 -6.46 11.71 2.57
N VAL A 19 -5.94 10.72 1.84
CA VAL A 19 -5.66 9.37 2.33
C VAL A 19 -4.36 8.89 1.73
N CYS A 20 -3.50 8.30 2.56
CA CYS A 20 -2.31 7.59 2.11
C CYS A 20 -2.38 6.12 2.55
N HIS A 21 -2.07 5.23 1.62
CA HIS A 21 -1.99 3.79 1.82
C HIS A 21 -0.52 3.37 1.74
N ILE A 22 -0.01 2.88 2.86
CA ILE A 22 1.36 2.37 2.98
C ILE A 22 1.27 0.85 3.06
N TYR A 23 2.01 0.16 2.20
CA TYR A 23 2.00 -1.29 2.14
C TYR A 23 3.35 -1.84 1.72
N ASN A 24 3.53 -3.13 1.97
CA ASN A 24 4.73 -3.87 1.60
C ASN A 24 4.26 -5.18 0.96
N ASN A 25 4.78 -5.47 -0.23
CA ASN A 25 4.41 -6.69 -0.93
C ASN A 25 5.24 -7.86 -0.38
N MET A 26 4.67 -9.06 -0.38
CA MET A 26 5.39 -10.24 0.11
C MET A 26 6.64 -10.60 -0.72
N THR A 27 6.68 -10.15 -1.98
CA THR A 27 7.68 -10.56 -2.98
C THR A 27 8.70 -9.48 -3.31
N ASP A 28 8.46 -8.23 -2.93
CA ASP A 28 9.46 -7.16 -3.03
C ASP A 28 9.84 -6.71 -1.62
N ARG A 29 11.07 -6.21 -1.47
CA ARG A 29 11.59 -5.75 -0.17
C ARG A 29 11.35 -4.26 -0.02
N GLN A 30 10.22 -3.76 -0.52
CA GLN A 30 9.99 -2.32 -0.69
C GLN A 30 8.75 -1.89 0.09
N LEU A 31 8.87 -0.74 0.75
CA LEU A 31 7.73 -0.04 1.31
C LEU A 31 7.15 0.88 0.25
N HIS A 32 5.91 0.63 -0.13
CA HIS A 32 5.20 1.38 -1.15
C HIS A 32 4.23 2.36 -0.51
N LEU A 33 3.94 3.42 -1.26
CA LEU A 33 2.99 4.46 -0.91
C LEU A 33 2.09 4.79 -2.10
N ASP A 34 0.78 4.79 -1.84
CA ASP A 34 -0.21 5.45 -2.67
C ASP A 34 -0.85 6.59 -1.88
N CYS A 35 -0.98 7.79 -2.46
CA CYS A 35 -1.68 8.90 -1.82
C CYS A 35 -2.73 9.53 -2.73
N TYR A 36 -3.92 9.66 -2.17
CA TYR A 36 -4.98 10.51 -2.68
C TYR A 36 -4.90 11.87 -1.97
N LYS A 37 -4.79 12.95 -2.75
CA LYS A 37 -4.77 14.33 -2.28
C LYS A 37 -5.77 15.16 -3.10
N LYS A 38 -6.63 15.93 -2.43
CA LYS A 38 -7.72 16.71 -3.07
C LYS A 38 -8.62 15.85 -3.96
N GLY A 39 -8.91 14.61 -3.53
CA GLY A 39 -9.78 13.70 -4.27
C GLY A 39 -9.13 12.95 -5.45
N LEU A 40 -7.84 13.19 -5.73
CA LEU A 40 -7.11 12.59 -6.85
C LEU A 40 -5.94 11.75 -6.36
N LEU A 41 -5.70 10.60 -7.01
CA LEU A 41 -4.50 9.81 -6.80
C LEU A 41 -3.30 10.58 -7.38
N GLN A 42 -2.38 11.01 -6.52
CA GLN A 42 -1.23 11.83 -6.91
C GLN A 42 0.10 11.09 -6.78
N GLU A 43 0.19 10.14 -5.85
CA GLU A 43 1.38 9.30 -5.66
C GLU A 43 0.91 7.85 -5.75
N THR A 44 1.60 7.03 -6.54
CA THR A 44 1.25 5.63 -6.78
C THR A 44 2.51 4.81 -6.86
N GLU A 45 2.53 3.68 -6.15
CA GLU A 45 3.68 2.76 -6.07
C GLU A 45 5.00 3.49 -5.75
N THR A 46 4.92 4.55 -4.96
CA THR A 46 6.11 5.32 -4.59
C THR A 46 6.91 4.53 -3.56
N ILE A 47 8.15 4.18 -3.90
CA ILE A 47 9.06 3.47 -3.00
C ILE A 47 9.57 4.45 -1.95
N LEU A 48 9.17 4.26 -0.70
CA LEU A 48 9.58 5.09 0.43
C LEU A 48 10.89 4.60 1.06
N ALA A 49 11.07 3.29 1.11
CA ALA A 49 12.22 2.66 1.74
C ALA A 49 12.37 1.22 1.27
N GLU A 50 13.59 0.70 1.40
CA GLU A 50 13.78 -0.74 1.46
C GLU A 50 13.40 -1.24 2.85
N THR A 51 12.66 -2.33 2.89
CA THR A 51 12.25 -2.99 4.12
C THR A 51 12.84 -4.36 4.16
N ASP A 52 12.89 -4.86 5.38
CA ASP A 52 13.21 -6.24 5.57
C ASP A 52 12.06 -7.13 5.07
N GLY A 53 12.29 -7.80 3.93
CA GLY A 53 11.30 -8.69 3.31
C GLY A 53 10.58 -9.58 4.32
N HIS A 54 9.26 -9.61 4.25
CA HIS A 54 8.37 -10.26 5.21
C HIS A 54 8.71 -11.75 5.45
N GLY A 55 9.33 -12.41 4.46
CA GLY A 55 9.82 -13.79 4.53
C GLY A 55 10.81 -14.12 5.65
N ARG A 56 11.46 -13.13 6.30
CA ARG A 56 12.35 -13.40 7.45
C ARG A 56 11.63 -13.89 8.71
N TRP A 57 10.36 -13.55 8.87
CA TRP A 57 9.54 -13.98 10.02
C TRP A 57 8.86 -15.33 9.80
N PHE A 58 8.91 -15.84 8.57
CA PHE A 58 8.49 -17.19 8.22
C PHE A 58 9.72 -18.11 8.22
N GLU A 59 10.42 -18.18 9.36
CA GLU A 59 11.33 -19.30 9.61
C GLU A 59 10.46 -20.58 9.59
N ARG A 60 10.76 -21.50 8.67
CA ARG A 60 9.98 -22.73 8.45
C ARG A 60 9.70 -23.43 9.79
N LEU A 61 8.42 -23.63 10.12
CA LEU A 61 8.00 -24.73 10.98
C LEU A 61 8.26 -26.07 10.29
#